data_AF-A0A2D7ZMU7-F1
#
_entry.id   AF-A0A2D7ZMU7-F1
#
_cell.length_a   1.000
_cell.length_b   1.000
_cell.length_c   1.000
_cell.angle_alpha   90.00
_cell.angle_beta   90.00
_cell.angle_gamma   90.00
#
_symmetry.space_group_name_H-M   'P 1'
#
loop_
_entity.id
_entity.type
_entity.pdbx_description
1 polymer ?
#
loop_
_entity_poly.entity_id
_entity_poly.type
_entity_poly.pdbx_seq_one_letter_code
_entity_poly.pdbx_strand_id
1 'polypeptide(L)'
;MTVRHGVVVGPREGGYHTTRATSLRRGILVYPDSGDTVKSSGHVDGLLHRLDFAVARGEHTILFNSAFPRDDTRADIVEASGRVTGRPRQPVTPPLAPLLLIVRLFEASTLAGLQTPTGWEQLMNWCGQRVSLRPSSWRTATGSS
;
A
#
# COMPACT_ATOMS: atom_id res chain seq x y z
N MET A 1 1.54 16.03 19.78
CA MET A 1 0.78 14.83 19.38
C MET A 1 1.41 14.25 18.13
N THR A 2 1.70 12.94 18.12
CA THR A 2 2.28 12.25 16.96
C THR A 2 1.31 11.20 16.48
N VAL A 3 0.87 11.32 15.24
CA VAL A 3 -0.14 10.45 14.63
C VAL A 3 0.56 9.51 13.66
N ARG A 4 0.36 8.20 13.86
CA ARG A 4 0.76 7.17 12.90
C ARG A 4 -0.51 6.56 12.34
N HIS A 5 -0.81 6.83 11.08
CA HIS A 5 -1.98 6.28 10.43
C HIS A 5 -1.57 5.15 9.47
N GLY A 6 -2.43 4.15 9.35
CA GLY A 6 -2.37 3.21 8.23
C GLY A 6 -2.72 3.89 6.90
N VAL A 7 -3.10 3.12 5.89
CA VAL A 7 -3.64 3.70 4.66
C VAL A 7 -4.95 4.42 4.98
N VAL A 8 -5.03 5.73 4.73
CA VAL A 8 -6.29 6.48 4.92
C VAL A 8 -7.16 6.31 3.69
N VAL A 9 -8.45 6.02 3.90
CA VAL A 9 -9.44 5.81 2.83
C VAL A 9 -10.53 6.85 2.97
N GLY A 10 -10.92 7.48 1.87
CA GLY A 10 -12.00 8.47 1.87
C GLY A 10 -12.35 8.94 0.46
N PRO A 11 -13.42 9.75 0.33
CA PRO A 11 -13.73 10.41 -0.92
C PRO A 11 -12.52 11.20 -1.42
N ARG A 12 -12.15 11.00 -2.69
CA ARG A 12 -11.00 11.68 -3.34
C ARG A 12 -9.63 11.37 -2.71
N GLU A 13 -9.47 10.25 -1.99
CA GLU A 13 -8.16 9.79 -1.49
C GLU A 13 -7.07 9.84 -2.57
N GLY A 14 -7.39 9.37 -3.79
CA GLY A 14 -6.44 9.38 -4.91
C GLY A 14 -5.23 8.44 -4.72
N GLY A 15 -5.21 7.67 -3.64
CA GLY A 15 -4.10 6.86 -3.20
C GLY A 15 -4.28 5.37 -3.49
N TYR A 16 -3.99 4.55 -2.49
CA TYR A 16 -3.87 3.10 -2.59
C TYR A 16 -5.17 2.43 -3.04
N HIS A 17 -6.33 2.80 -2.49
CA HIS A 17 -7.61 2.18 -2.84
C HIS A 17 -8.13 2.72 -4.18
N THR A 18 -8.04 4.03 -4.38
CA THR A 18 -8.51 4.71 -5.59
C THR A 18 -7.75 4.24 -6.84
N THR A 19 -6.43 4.10 -6.73
CA THR A 19 -5.59 3.63 -7.84
C THR A 19 -5.95 2.20 -8.24
N ARG A 20 -6.19 1.30 -7.27
CA ARG A 20 -6.63 -0.07 -7.55
C ARG A 20 -7.98 -0.14 -8.21
N ALA A 21 -8.96 0.59 -7.69
CA ALA A 21 -10.28 0.65 -8.29
C ALA A 21 -10.21 1.16 -9.74
N THR A 22 -9.34 2.14 -10.00
CA THR A 22 -9.10 2.67 -11.34
C THR A 22 -8.42 1.65 -12.26
N SER A 23 -7.40 0.93 -11.77
CA SER A 23 -6.73 -0.16 -12.50
C SER A 23 -7.68 -1.32 -12.82
N LEU A 24 -8.54 -1.72 -11.87
CA LEU A 24 -9.60 -2.71 -12.09
C LEU A 24 -10.61 -2.24 -13.15
N ARG A 25 -11.02 -0.98 -13.08
CA ARG A 25 -11.85 -0.35 -14.13
C ARG A 25 -11.16 -0.28 -15.50
N ARG A 26 -9.84 -0.32 -15.55
CA ARG A 26 -9.07 -0.39 -16.80
C ARG A 26 -8.74 -1.82 -17.23
N GLY A 27 -9.03 -2.83 -16.40
CA GLY A 27 -8.75 -4.24 -16.68
C GLY A 27 -7.28 -4.65 -16.54
N ILE A 28 -6.42 -3.73 -16.07
CA ILE A 28 -4.98 -3.97 -15.93
C ILE A 28 -4.65 -3.85 -14.46
N LEU A 29 -4.64 -4.98 -13.77
CA LEU A 29 -4.31 -5.07 -12.36
C LEU A 29 -3.07 -5.94 -12.16
N VAL A 30 -1.96 -5.28 -11.90
CA VAL A 30 -0.63 -5.90 -11.86
C VAL A 30 -0.02 -5.63 -10.49
N TYR A 31 0.24 -6.68 -9.72
CA TYR A 31 1.04 -6.59 -8.50
C TYR A 31 2.08 -7.71 -8.53
N PRO A 32 3.32 -7.45 -8.11
CA PRO A 32 4.37 -8.45 -8.17
C PRO A 32 4.17 -9.55 -7.10
N ASP A 33 3.44 -9.28 -6.01
CA ASP A 33 3.39 -10.11 -4.79
C ASP A 33 2.11 -10.97 -4.67
N SER A 34 2.13 -12.03 -3.83
CA SER A 34 1.12 -13.11 -3.72
C SER A 34 -0.29 -12.67 -3.33
N GLY A 35 -0.48 -11.40 -2.97
CA GLY A 35 -1.77 -10.85 -2.55
C GLY A 35 -2.03 -11.00 -1.05
N ASP A 36 -1.19 -11.77 -0.35
CA ASP A 36 -1.29 -12.05 1.09
C ASP A 36 -0.72 -10.94 1.97
N THR A 37 -0.14 -9.89 1.36
CA THR A 37 0.28 -8.72 2.13
C THR A 37 -0.94 -8.09 2.82
N VAL A 38 -0.90 -8.09 4.15
CA VAL A 38 -1.85 -7.41 5.03
C VAL A 38 -1.55 -5.91 5.04
N LYS A 39 -2.58 -5.07 4.90
CA LYS A 39 -2.46 -3.62 5.06
C LYS A 39 -3.55 -3.09 5.99
N SER A 40 -3.14 -2.48 7.09
CA SER A 40 -4.03 -1.72 7.95
C SER A 40 -4.47 -0.44 7.23
N SER A 41 -5.78 -0.21 7.17
CA SER A 41 -6.38 0.99 6.59
C SER A 41 -7.37 1.61 7.57
N GLY A 42 -7.80 2.85 7.37
CA GLY A 42 -8.79 3.53 8.21
C GLY A 42 -9.52 4.63 7.46
N HIS A 43 -10.77 4.92 7.85
CA HIS A 43 -11.54 5.99 7.21
C HIS A 43 -11.10 7.38 7.66
N VAL A 44 -11.08 8.34 6.73
CA VAL A 44 -10.69 9.73 7.02
C VAL A 44 -11.56 10.37 8.09
N ASP A 45 -12.89 10.20 8.03
CA ASP A 45 -13.78 10.78 9.04
C ASP A 45 -13.57 10.17 10.43
N GLY A 46 -13.29 8.86 10.48
CA GLY A 46 -12.94 8.17 11.71
C GLY A 46 -11.60 8.63 12.29
N LEU A 47 -10.64 8.99 11.44
CA LEU A 47 -9.38 9.60 11.87
C LEU A 47 -9.63 10.98 12.47
N LEU A 48 -10.38 11.85 11.77
CA LEU A 48 -10.69 13.20 12.23
C LEU A 48 -11.41 13.19 13.58
N HIS A 49 -12.44 12.35 13.73
CA HIS A 49 -13.18 12.23 14.99
C HIS A 49 -12.28 11.84 16.17
N ARG A 50 -11.32 10.94 15.94
CA ARG A 50 -10.37 10.49 16.98
C ARG A 50 -9.31 11.54 17.28
N LEU A 51 -8.93 12.34 16.29
CA LEU A 51 -8.04 13.49 16.50
C LEU A 51 -8.73 14.57 17.32
N ASP A 52 -9.99 14.89 17.02
CA ASP A 52 -10.78 15.84 17.80
C ASP A 52 -10.90 15.39 19.26
N PHE A 53 -11.16 14.10 19.49
CA PHE A 53 -11.15 13.52 20.83
C PHE A 53 -9.78 13.64 21.53
N ALA A 54 -8.69 13.35 20.82
CA ALA A 54 -7.34 13.43 21.38
C ALA A 54 -6.96 14.88 21.74
N VAL A 55 -7.30 15.85 20.88
CA VAL A 55 -7.05 17.28 21.11
C VAL A 55 -7.85 17.76 22.33
N ALA A 56 -9.10 17.32 22.48
CA ALA A 56 -9.95 17.68 23.61
C ALA A 56 -9.43 17.22 24.98
N ARG A 57 -8.53 16.22 25.03
CA ARG A 57 -7.97 15.70 26.29
C ARG A 57 -6.91 16.61 26.91
N GLY A 58 -6.35 17.56 26.15
CA GLY A 58 -5.35 18.52 26.67
C GLY A 58 -4.03 17.90 27.16
N GLU A 59 -3.74 16.65 26.80
CA GLU A 59 -2.50 15.98 27.23
C GLU A 59 -1.29 16.48 26.43
N HIS A 60 -0.15 16.64 27.10
CA HIS A 60 1.08 17.14 26.47
C HIS A 60 1.62 16.22 25.36
N THR A 61 1.45 14.90 25.50
CA THR A 61 1.91 13.92 24.51
C THR A 61 0.89 12.80 24.35
N ILE A 62 0.36 12.67 23.13
CA ILE A 62 -0.52 11.56 22.73
C ILE A 62 0.13 10.85 21.53
N LEU A 63 0.32 9.54 21.66
CA LEU A 63 0.68 8.63 20.58
C LEU A 63 -0.59 7.90 20.12
N PHE A 64 -0.95 8.07 18.85
CA PHE A 64 -2.20 7.56 18.33
C PHE A 64 -1.98 6.73 17.05
N ASN A 65 -2.47 5.49 17.05
CA ASN A 65 -2.48 4.59 15.90
C ASN A 65 -3.91 4.44 15.36
N SER A 66 -4.13 4.87 14.12
CA SER A 66 -5.45 4.82 13.48
C SER A 66 -5.49 3.73 12.41
N ALA A 67 -6.29 2.70 12.67
CA ALA A 67 -6.66 1.65 11.72
C ALA A 67 -8.11 1.18 11.98
N PHE A 68 -8.67 0.44 11.03
CA PHE A 68 -9.88 -0.36 11.20
C PHE A 68 -9.59 -1.54 12.14
N PRO A 69 -10.62 -2.08 12.83
CA PRO A 69 -10.45 -3.21 13.74
C PRO A 69 -10.15 -4.52 13.02
N ARG A 70 -10.38 -4.60 11.71
CA ARG A 70 -9.98 -5.71 10.86
C ARG A 70 -8.97 -5.20 9.84
N ASP A 71 -7.86 -5.91 9.75
CA ASP A 71 -6.91 -5.69 8.66
C ASP A 71 -7.39 -6.43 7.42
N ASP A 72 -7.26 -5.77 6.27
CA ASP A 72 -7.59 -6.36 4.98
C ASP A 72 -6.31 -6.82 4.30
N THR A 73 -6.36 -8.01 3.70
CA THR A 73 -5.32 -8.40 2.75
C THR A 73 -5.47 -7.58 1.46
N ARG A 74 -4.38 -7.50 0.69
CA ARG A 74 -4.46 -6.91 -0.65
C ARG A 74 -5.49 -7.64 -1.52
N ALA A 75 -5.66 -8.95 -1.33
CA ALA A 75 -6.67 -9.71 -2.03
C ALA A 75 -8.09 -9.25 -1.67
N ASP A 76 -8.38 -9.02 -0.39
CA ASP A 76 -9.69 -8.54 0.10
C ASP A 76 -10.02 -7.16 -0.47
N ILE A 77 -9.04 -6.25 -0.49
CA ILE A 77 -9.21 -4.90 -1.03
C ILE A 77 -9.56 -4.93 -2.53
N VAL A 78 -8.89 -5.81 -3.28
CA VAL A 78 -9.15 -5.99 -4.71
C VAL A 78 -10.52 -6.61 -4.93
N GLU A 79 -10.90 -7.60 -4.11
CA GLU A 79 -12.21 -8.23 -4.18
C GLU A 79 -13.33 -7.23 -3.87
N ALA A 80 -13.22 -6.48 -2.78
CA ALA A 80 -14.15 -5.43 -2.42
C ALA A 80 -14.30 -4.39 -3.54
N SER A 81 -13.18 -3.97 -4.14
CA SER A 81 -13.19 -3.05 -5.28
C SER A 81 -13.84 -3.67 -6.53
N GLY A 82 -13.63 -4.96 -6.78
CA GLY A 82 -14.26 -5.72 -7.87
C GLY A 82 -15.78 -5.80 -7.72
N ARG A 83 -16.27 -6.04 -6.50
CA ARG A 83 -17.72 -6.05 -6.19
C ARG A 83 -18.36 -4.70 -6.49
N VAL A 84 -17.71 -3.60 -6.10
CA VAL A 84 -18.22 -2.23 -6.36
C VAL A 84 -18.17 -1.86 -7.84
N THR A 85 -17.17 -2.35 -8.57
CA THR A 85 -16.96 -2.00 -9.99
C THR A 85 -17.64 -2.96 -10.98
N GLY A 86 -18.24 -4.05 -10.49
CA GLY A 86 -18.89 -5.07 -11.34
C GLY A 86 -17.91 -5.91 -12.16
N ARG A 87 -16.62 -5.92 -11.81
CA ARG A 87 -15.58 -6.69 -12.51
C ARG A 87 -14.87 -7.64 -11.55
N PRO A 88 -15.28 -8.93 -11.49
CA PRO A 88 -14.56 -9.92 -10.72
C PRO A 88 -13.17 -10.18 -11.33
N ARG A 89 -12.18 -10.20 -10.44
CA ARG A 89 -10.73 -10.45 -10.58
C ARG A 89 -10.20 -11.04 -11.90
N GLN A 90 -9.11 -10.44 -12.39
CA GLN A 90 -7.94 -11.17 -12.94
C GLN A 90 -6.65 -10.45 -12.48
N PRO A 91 -6.04 -10.83 -11.34
CA PRO A 91 -4.72 -10.34 -11.00
C PRO A 91 -3.75 -11.02 -11.96
N VAL A 92 -3.15 -10.24 -12.85
CA VAL A 92 -2.05 -10.76 -13.66
C VAL A 92 -0.80 -10.46 -12.85
N THR A 93 -0.27 -11.47 -12.16
CA THR A 93 1.09 -11.39 -11.62
C THR A 93 2.03 -11.52 -12.82
N PRO A 94 2.70 -10.44 -13.24
CA PRO A 94 3.55 -10.50 -14.41
C PRO A 94 4.79 -11.32 -14.03
N PRO A 95 5.34 -12.11 -14.97
CA PRO A 95 6.63 -12.75 -14.74
C PRO A 95 7.70 -11.69 -14.46
N LEU A 96 8.73 -12.05 -13.69
CA LEU A 96 9.75 -11.11 -13.24
C LEU A 96 10.55 -10.50 -14.41
N ALA A 97 10.75 -11.26 -15.50
CA ALA A 97 11.54 -10.83 -16.65
C ALA A 97 11.01 -9.54 -17.32
N PRO A 98 9.72 -9.42 -17.72
CA PRO A 98 9.20 -8.17 -18.28
C PRO A 98 9.23 -7.01 -17.28
N LEU A 99 9.04 -7.27 -15.97
CA LEU A 99 9.22 -6.24 -14.93
C LEU A 99 10.66 -5.70 -14.92
N LEU A 100 11.65 -6.59 -14.94
CA LEU A 100 13.06 -6.21 -14.98
C LEU A 100 13.43 -5.48 -16.28
N LEU A 101 12.86 -5.87 -17.42
CA LEU A 101 13.06 -5.18 -18.69
C LEU A 101 12.51 -3.76 -18.65
N ILE A 102 11.27 -3.58 -18.18
CA ILE A 102 10.68 -2.25 -17.94
C ILE A 102 11.61 -1.46 -17.02
N VAL A 103 12.13 -2.10 -15.97
CA VAL A 103 12.99 -1.42 -15.03
C VAL A 103 14.28 -0.91 -15.69
N ARG A 104 14.94 -1.75 -16.49
CA ARG A 104 16.16 -1.38 -17.22
C ARG A 104 15.93 -0.28 -18.25
N LEU A 105 14.81 -0.32 -18.97
CA LEU A 105 14.42 0.72 -19.92
C LEU A 105 14.22 2.06 -19.21
N PHE A 106 13.61 2.05 -18.02
CA PHE A 106 13.44 3.24 -17.22
C PHE A 106 14.76 3.77 -16.65
N GLU A 107 15.64 2.89 -16.17
CA GLU A 107 16.99 3.26 -15.71
C GLU A 107 17.81 3.94 -16.83
N ALA A 108 17.72 3.40 -18.04
CA ALA A 108 18.33 4.01 -19.22
C ALA A 108 17.71 5.38 -19.55
N SER A 109 16.38 5.53 -19.39
CA SER A 109 15.70 6.81 -19.62
C SER A 109 16.08 7.88 -18.59
N THR A 110 16.30 7.51 -17.32
CA THR A 110 16.82 8.43 -16.30
C THR A 110 18.24 8.88 -16.60
N LEU A 111 19.09 7.97 -17.06
CA LEU A 111 20.44 8.29 -17.53
C LEU A 111 20.42 9.24 -18.73
N ALA A 112 19.39 9.15 -19.57
CA ALA A 112 19.13 10.05 -20.69
C ALA A 112 18.48 11.39 -20.30
N GLY A 113 18.25 11.65 -19.00
CA GLY A 113 17.70 12.92 -18.51
C GLY A 113 16.18 13.08 -18.69
N LEU A 114 15.45 11.99 -18.98
CA LEU A 114 14.00 12.01 -19.07
C LEU A 114 13.39 11.92 -17.66
N GLN A 115 12.36 12.74 -17.40
CA GLN A 115 11.63 12.70 -16.13
C GLN A 115 10.93 11.36 -15.95
N THR A 116 11.16 10.68 -14.82
CA THR A 116 10.45 9.45 -14.48
C THR A 116 9.05 9.75 -13.96
N PRO A 117 8.08 8.86 -14.23
CA PRO A 117 6.76 8.96 -13.65
C PRO A 117 6.82 8.75 -12.13
N THR A 118 5.98 9.50 -11.42
CA THR A 118 5.79 9.43 -9.97
C THR A 118 5.44 7.99 -9.55
N GLY A 119 6.29 7.36 -8.72
CA GLY A 119 6.13 5.96 -8.28
C GLY A 119 7.31 5.03 -8.60
N TRP A 120 8.30 5.51 -9.37
CA TRP A 120 9.49 4.75 -9.75
C TRP A 120 10.34 4.26 -8.57
N GLU A 121 10.59 5.11 -7.56
CA GLU A 121 11.32 4.71 -6.35
C GLU A 121 10.60 3.59 -5.57
N GLN A 122 9.27 3.58 -5.58
CA GLN A 122 8.50 2.51 -4.97
C GLN A 122 8.65 1.20 -5.75
N LEU A 123 8.64 1.24 -7.08
CA LEU A 123 8.88 0.05 -7.91
C LEU A 123 10.26 -0.55 -7.64
N MET A 124 11.29 0.30 -7.54
CA MET A 124 12.66 -0.13 -7.22
C MET A 124 12.78 -0.72 -5.82
N ASN A 125 12.13 -0.12 -4.82
CA ASN A 125 12.07 -0.70 -3.47
C ASN A 125 11.41 -2.11 -3.49
N TRP A 126 10.33 -2.27 -4.27
CA TRP A 126 9.64 -3.55 -4.39
C TRP A 126 10.46 -4.61 -5.15
N CYS A 127 11.17 -4.23 -6.22
CA CYS A 127 12.07 -5.13 -6.94
C CYS A 127 13.32 -5.47 -6.11
N GLY A 128 13.89 -4.50 -5.38
CA GLY A 128 15.04 -4.68 -4.50
C GLY A 128 14.76 -5.59 -3.30
N GLN A 129 13.56 -5.52 -2.71
CA GLN A 129 13.15 -6.41 -1.62
C GLN A 129 13.04 -7.88 -2.05
N ARG A 130 12.83 -8.18 -3.34
CA ARG A 130 12.80 -9.55 -3.87
C ARG A 130 14.19 -10.13 -4.15
N VAL A 131 15.19 -9.28 -4.41
CA VAL A 131 16.59 -9.70 -4.61
C VAL A 131 17.32 -9.84 -3.26
N SER A 132 16.87 -9.15 -2.21
CA SER A 132 17.30 -9.41 -0.84
C SER A 132 16.58 -10.62 -0.26
N LEU A 133 17.06 -11.83 -0.55
CA LEU A 133 16.87 -12.97 0.35
C LEU A 133 17.62 -12.65 1.66
N ARG A 134 17.02 -11.83 2.53
CA ARG A 134 17.42 -11.75 3.94
C ARG A 134 16.94 -13.04 4.63
N PRO A 135 17.83 -13.76 5.34
CA PRO A 135 17.45 -15.00 6.02
C PRO A 135 16.33 -14.76 7.03
N SER A 136 15.49 -15.79 7.18
CA SER A 136 14.26 -15.88 7.98
C SER A 136 14.44 -15.83 9.51
N SER A 137 15.43 -15.12 10.05
CA SER A 137 15.80 -15.16 11.48
C SER A 137 15.34 -13.97 12.32
N TRP A 138 14.25 -13.29 11.96
CA TRP A 138 13.63 -12.29 12.83
C TRP A 138 12.14 -12.59 13.00
N ARG A 139 11.88 -13.74 13.62
CA ARG A 139 10.57 -14.14 14.12
C ARG A 139 10.66 -14.72 15.53
N THR A 140 11.37 -14.01 16.40
CA THR A 140 11.30 -14.01 17.88
C THR A 140 12.06 -12.72 18.28
N ALA A 141 11.60 -11.81 19.11
CA ALA A 141 10.73 -11.92 20.26
C ALA A 141 9.94 -10.62 20.47
N THR A 142 8.64 -10.76 20.72
CA THR A 142 7.90 -9.84 21.59
C THR A 142 7.83 -10.50 22.97
N GLY A 143 8.43 -9.83 23.97
CA GLY A 143 7.99 -9.85 25.37
C GLY A 143 8.44 -11.00 26.27
N SER A 144 9.19 -10.67 27.33
CA SER A 144 8.74 -10.93 28.71
C SER A 144 9.65 -10.22 29.72
N SER A 145 8.98 -9.49 30.62
CA SER A 145 9.36 -9.14 32.00
C SER A 145 10.39 -8.04 32.24
#